data_AF-A0A7V1PXT4-F1
#
_entry.id   AF-A0A7V1PXT4-F1
#
_cell.length_a   1.000
_cell.length_b   1.000
_cell.length_c   1.000
_cell.angle_alpha   90.00
_cell.angle_beta   90.00
_cell.angle_gamma   90.00
#
_symmetry.space_group_name_H-M   'P 1'
#
loop_
_entity.id
_entity.type
_entity.pdbx_description
1 polymer ?
#
loop_
_entity_poly.entity_id
_entity_poly.type
_entity_poly.pdbx_seq_one_letter_code
_entity_poly.pdbx_strand_id
1 'polypeptide(L)'
;MNRIESIKLRNILKSRDADESVRFAELLDVSEFKYDKIIETLHEIIFKNHRYDLLIRFAKNVKNANINQIQQEIMDHGDSEFIYKFALRIPDANIELLQSLILKSSYPEFIYQFAMNIHGANMELMQNALVNVCEELTLYNFACIVPGADIELLQSAIIKSGSLNFIYKFALNVNGADKELLSSAICNSDGSHHIYLFARNVTGVDISKLESAIIRTNNAENIYNFALHVYGANIELLQSAIIKSCSEQFIYKFALNISTSNKKLLGSAICASNRAKYIYEFAHNVKGADIEELSIAVCNTSNLNHMLNFSNIAGIDVDLFQKAICSTGSARHILSFAREVFGADIDYLSAEIVKTCDAEHIYNFAWYIPGANIKLLGDAILEIMDACFIYK
;
A
#
# COMPACT_ATOMS: atom_id res chain seq x y z
N MET A 1 -58.09 15.90 -39.41
CA MET A 1 -58.20 16.17 -37.96
C MET A 1 -59.66 16.19 -37.59
N ASN A 2 -60.08 15.45 -36.57
CA ASN A 2 -61.46 15.58 -36.08
C ASN A 2 -61.62 16.88 -35.25
N ARG A 3 -62.88 17.28 -34.99
CA ARG A 3 -63.19 18.53 -34.26
C ARG A 3 -62.57 18.56 -32.85
N ILE A 4 -62.42 17.40 -32.21
CA ILE A 4 -61.87 17.26 -30.85
C ILE A 4 -60.36 17.52 -30.85
N GLU A 5 -59.63 16.90 -31.78
CA GLU A 5 -58.19 17.10 -31.98
C GLU A 5 -57.87 18.56 -32.32
N SER A 6 -58.69 19.23 -33.15
CA SER A 6 -58.49 20.65 -33.47
C SER A 6 -58.65 21.57 -32.25
N ILE A 7 -59.60 21.26 -31.36
CA ILE A 7 -59.77 22.00 -30.09
C ILE A 7 -58.57 21.76 -29.16
N LYS A 8 -58.12 20.50 -29.05
CA LYS A 8 -56.94 20.15 -28.25
C LYS A 8 -55.69 20.88 -28.73
N LEU A 9 -55.40 20.86 -30.03
CA LEU A 9 -54.27 21.57 -30.61
C LEU A 9 -54.33 23.07 -30.30
N ARG A 10 -55.49 23.73 -30.46
CA ARG A 10 -55.63 25.16 -30.12
C ARG A 10 -55.34 25.45 -28.65
N ASN A 11 -55.74 24.57 -27.74
CA ASN A 11 -55.48 24.73 -26.32
C ASN A 11 -53.98 24.56 -26.00
N ILE A 12 -53.31 23.61 -26.65
CA ILE A 12 -51.85 23.42 -26.56
C ILE A 12 -51.12 24.66 -27.07
N LEU A 13 -51.48 25.17 -28.26
CA LEU A 13 -50.84 26.36 -28.83
C LEU A 13 -51.01 27.61 -27.98
N LYS A 14 -52.13 27.75 -27.26
CA LYS A 14 -52.37 28.85 -26.32
C LYS A 14 -51.61 28.70 -25.01
N SER A 15 -51.61 27.50 -24.42
CA SER A 15 -50.98 27.23 -23.13
C SER A 15 -49.46 27.07 -23.22
N ARG A 16 -48.94 26.70 -24.41
CA ARG A 16 -47.53 26.35 -24.63
C ARG A 16 -47.06 25.21 -23.71
N ASP A 17 -47.97 24.30 -23.34
CA ASP A 17 -47.68 23.14 -22.50
C ASP A 17 -46.86 22.10 -23.29
N ALA A 18 -45.63 21.84 -22.85
CA ALA A 18 -44.71 20.93 -23.52
C ALA A 18 -45.08 19.45 -23.36
N ASP A 19 -45.62 19.03 -22.20
CA ASP A 19 -46.02 17.63 -21.99
C ASP A 19 -47.21 17.29 -22.88
N GLU A 20 -48.21 18.17 -22.93
CA GLU A 20 -49.36 18.00 -23.82
C GLU A 20 -48.96 18.11 -25.30
N SER A 21 -47.95 18.93 -25.62
CA SER A 21 -47.38 18.99 -26.97
C SER A 21 -46.81 17.64 -27.41
N VAL A 22 -46.02 16.98 -26.55
CA VAL A 22 -45.47 15.64 -26.84
C VAL A 22 -46.59 14.62 -26.96
N ARG A 23 -47.51 14.56 -26.00
CA ARG A 23 -48.63 13.59 -26.01
C ARG A 23 -49.50 13.74 -27.25
N PHE A 24 -49.76 14.98 -27.67
CA PHE A 24 -50.54 15.23 -28.88
C PHE A 24 -49.77 14.80 -30.14
N ALA A 25 -48.48 15.11 -30.24
CA ALA A 25 -47.65 14.72 -31.37
C ALA A 25 -47.52 13.19 -31.52
N GLU A 26 -47.39 12.46 -30.41
CA GLU A 26 -47.32 10.99 -30.40
C GLU A 26 -48.59 10.31 -30.94
N LEU A 27 -49.75 10.96 -30.77
CA LEU A 27 -51.05 10.44 -31.18
C LEU A 27 -51.52 10.98 -32.54
N LEU A 28 -50.79 11.93 -33.13
CA LEU A 28 -51.19 12.58 -34.37
C LEU A 28 -51.01 11.64 -35.56
N ASP A 29 -52.07 11.46 -36.35
CA ASP A 29 -52.02 10.66 -37.58
C ASP A 29 -51.13 11.35 -38.63
N VAL A 30 -50.17 10.60 -39.19
CA VAL A 30 -49.27 11.08 -40.24
C VAL A 30 -49.99 11.51 -41.52
N SER A 31 -51.22 11.04 -41.75
CA SER A 31 -52.06 11.46 -42.87
C SER A 31 -52.74 12.81 -42.65
N GLU A 32 -52.53 13.45 -41.48
CA GLU A 32 -53.12 14.73 -41.15
C GLU A 32 -52.72 15.84 -42.13
N PHE A 33 -53.71 16.65 -42.52
CA PHE A 33 -53.45 17.82 -43.34
C PHE A 33 -52.60 18.82 -42.55
N LYS A 34 -51.40 19.10 -43.06
CA LYS A 34 -50.35 19.92 -42.42
C LYS A 34 -49.67 19.25 -41.22
N TYR A 35 -49.60 17.92 -41.18
CA TYR A 35 -48.86 17.16 -40.17
C TYR A 35 -47.50 17.80 -39.85
N ASP A 36 -46.65 17.99 -40.87
CA ASP A 36 -45.29 18.52 -40.68
C ASP A 36 -45.28 19.91 -40.02
N LYS A 37 -46.20 20.80 -40.40
CA LYS A 37 -46.29 22.14 -39.81
C LYS A 37 -46.76 22.09 -38.35
N ILE A 38 -47.64 21.15 -38.02
CA ILE A 38 -48.08 20.93 -36.64
C ILE A 38 -46.90 20.42 -35.81
N ILE A 39 -46.19 19.40 -36.28
CA ILE A 39 -45.02 18.83 -35.61
C ILE A 39 -43.94 19.90 -35.38
N GLU A 40 -43.60 20.70 -36.39
CA GLU A 40 -42.65 21.82 -36.28
C GLU A 40 -43.06 22.81 -35.19
N THR A 41 -44.34 23.18 -35.13
CA THR A 41 -44.85 24.11 -34.12
C THR A 41 -44.78 23.51 -32.71
N LEU A 42 -45.08 22.22 -32.56
CA LEU A 42 -45.01 21.54 -31.27
C LEU A 42 -43.57 21.36 -30.80
N HIS A 43 -42.63 21.06 -31.70
CA HIS A 43 -41.19 21.04 -31.41
C HIS A 43 -40.77 22.38 -30.81
N GLU A 44 -41.06 23.52 -31.44
CA GLU A 44 -40.67 24.83 -30.90
C GLU A 44 -41.15 25.07 -29.45
N ILE A 45 -42.36 24.59 -29.13
CA ILE A 45 -42.91 24.70 -27.77
C ILE A 45 -42.10 23.86 -26.79
N ILE A 46 -41.78 22.63 -27.17
CA ILE A 46 -41.03 21.69 -26.34
C ILE A 46 -39.60 22.20 -26.13
N PHE A 47 -38.93 22.65 -27.20
CA PHE A 47 -37.56 23.16 -27.13
C PHE A 47 -37.44 24.38 -26.20
N LYS A 48 -38.35 25.36 -26.34
CA LYS A 48 -38.36 26.58 -25.49
C LYS A 48 -38.63 26.30 -24.01
N ASN A 49 -39.13 25.11 -23.66
CA ASN A 49 -39.31 24.71 -22.27
C ASN A 49 -38.03 24.17 -21.62
N HIS A 50 -36.92 24.02 -22.36
CA HIS A 50 -35.63 23.50 -21.86
C HIS A 50 -35.74 22.13 -21.17
N ARG A 51 -36.75 21.34 -21.54
CA ARG A 51 -36.98 19.99 -21.00
C ARG A 51 -36.49 18.94 -21.96
N TYR A 52 -35.21 18.63 -21.81
CA TYR A 52 -34.47 17.70 -22.65
C TYR A 52 -35.04 16.27 -22.63
N ASP A 53 -35.68 15.86 -21.52
CA ASP A 53 -36.41 14.59 -21.43
C ASP A 53 -37.56 14.52 -22.44
N LEU A 54 -38.30 15.63 -22.61
CA LEU A 54 -39.39 15.73 -23.56
C LEU A 54 -38.90 15.81 -25.00
N LEU A 55 -37.79 16.48 -25.26
CA LEU A 55 -37.15 16.51 -26.58
C LEU A 55 -36.73 15.10 -27.03
N ILE A 56 -36.11 14.32 -26.15
CA ILE A 56 -35.75 12.92 -26.45
C ILE A 56 -37.01 12.09 -26.72
N ARG A 57 -38.04 12.24 -25.87
CA ARG A 57 -39.30 11.51 -26.03
C ARG A 57 -39.97 11.85 -27.37
N PHE A 58 -40.00 13.13 -27.72
CA PHE A 58 -40.52 13.63 -28.99
C PHE A 58 -39.76 13.04 -30.17
N ALA A 59 -38.42 13.16 -30.18
CA ALA A 59 -37.56 12.62 -31.22
C ALA A 59 -37.72 11.10 -31.41
N LYS A 60 -37.92 10.36 -30.31
CA LYS A 60 -38.06 8.91 -30.33
C LYS A 60 -39.42 8.43 -30.84
N ASN A 61 -40.51 9.12 -30.47
CA ASN A 61 -41.87 8.58 -30.63
C ASN A 61 -42.67 9.26 -31.75
N VAL A 62 -42.26 10.45 -32.21
CA VAL A 62 -42.98 11.21 -33.24
C VAL A 62 -42.39 10.92 -34.61
N LYS A 63 -43.24 10.44 -35.53
CA LYS A 63 -42.82 10.18 -36.92
C LYS A 63 -42.42 11.49 -37.61
N ASN A 64 -41.38 11.45 -38.44
CA ASN A 64 -40.82 12.62 -39.12
C ASN A 64 -40.38 13.76 -38.18
N ALA A 65 -40.09 13.48 -36.91
CA ALA A 65 -39.43 14.46 -36.04
C ALA A 65 -38.13 14.93 -36.70
N ASN A 66 -37.88 16.24 -36.68
CA ASN A 66 -36.70 16.83 -37.32
C ASN A 66 -35.43 16.61 -36.47
N ILE A 67 -34.86 15.41 -36.54
CA ILE A 67 -33.68 15.01 -35.78
C ILE A 67 -32.51 15.98 -36.00
N ASN A 68 -32.32 16.48 -37.23
CA ASN A 68 -31.25 17.42 -37.53
C ASN A 68 -31.40 18.75 -36.78
N GLN A 69 -32.62 19.28 -36.70
CA GLN A 69 -32.89 20.48 -35.91
C GLN A 69 -32.64 20.23 -34.41
N ILE A 70 -33.06 19.08 -33.88
CA ILE A 70 -32.82 18.75 -32.47
C ILE A 70 -31.31 18.59 -32.19
N GLN A 71 -30.53 18.06 -33.14
CA GLN A 71 -29.07 17.99 -33.00
C GLN A 71 -28.41 19.38 -33.03
N GLN A 72 -28.92 20.32 -33.82
CA GLN A 72 -28.46 21.70 -33.79
C GLN A 72 -28.72 22.34 -32.43
N GLU A 73 -29.90 22.12 -31.87
CA GLU A 73 -30.28 22.57 -30.53
C GLU A 73 -29.38 21.97 -29.44
N ILE A 74 -28.98 20.70 -29.58
CA ILE A 74 -28.01 20.04 -28.70
C ILE A 74 -26.62 20.68 -28.81
N MET A 75 -26.17 21.05 -30.01
CA MET A 75 -24.88 21.75 -30.18
C MET A 75 -24.86 23.11 -29.48
N ASP A 76 -25.97 23.84 -29.56
CA ASP A 76 -26.04 25.21 -29.07
C ASP A 76 -26.22 25.26 -27.53
N HIS A 77 -26.89 24.28 -26.94
CA HIS A 77 -27.36 24.35 -25.55
C HIS A 77 -27.25 23.06 -24.72
N GLY A 78 -26.82 21.96 -25.32
CA GLY A 78 -26.79 20.65 -24.67
C GLY A 78 -25.64 20.50 -23.68
N ASP A 79 -25.96 20.05 -22.47
CA ASP A 79 -24.95 19.51 -21.55
C ASP A 79 -24.57 18.07 -21.93
N SER A 80 -23.50 17.57 -21.32
CA SER A 80 -22.95 16.25 -21.60
C SER A 80 -23.91 15.10 -21.30
N GLU A 81 -24.77 15.26 -20.28
CA GLU A 81 -25.77 14.26 -19.93
C GLU A 81 -26.85 14.17 -21.01
N PHE A 82 -27.30 15.33 -21.52
CA PHE A 82 -28.27 15.40 -22.59
C PHE A 82 -27.70 14.81 -23.89
N ILE A 83 -26.48 15.20 -24.27
CA ILE A 83 -25.80 14.66 -25.45
C ILE A 83 -25.72 13.12 -25.38
N TYR A 84 -25.28 12.59 -24.24
CA TYR A 84 -25.20 11.15 -24.02
C TYR A 84 -26.57 10.46 -24.10
N LYS A 85 -27.58 10.97 -23.39
CA LYS A 85 -28.94 10.39 -23.40
C LYS A 85 -29.57 10.44 -24.79
N PHE A 86 -29.28 11.47 -25.57
CA PHE A 86 -29.76 11.59 -26.95
C PHE A 86 -29.11 10.52 -27.84
N ALA A 87 -27.78 10.41 -27.82
CA ALA A 87 -27.05 9.37 -28.55
C ALA A 87 -27.54 7.96 -28.21
N LEU A 88 -27.83 7.71 -26.93
CA LEU A 88 -28.26 6.39 -26.45
C LEU A 88 -29.67 6.00 -26.90
N ARG A 89 -30.57 6.97 -27.06
CA ARG A 89 -32.01 6.72 -27.20
C ARG A 89 -32.55 6.94 -28.61
N ILE A 90 -31.80 7.63 -29.47
CA ILE A 90 -32.24 8.03 -30.80
C ILE A 90 -31.46 7.22 -31.85
N PRO A 91 -32.11 6.28 -32.58
CA PRO A 91 -31.43 5.39 -33.53
C PRO A 91 -30.71 6.11 -34.68
N ASP A 92 -31.28 7.21 -35.17
CA ASP A 92 -30.74 7.98 -36.31
C ASP A 92 -29.85 9.16 -35.86
N ALA A 93 -29.37 9.13 -34.62
CA ALA A 93 -28.46 10.14 -34.11
C ALA A 93 -27.12 10.13 -34.84
N ASN A 94 -26.59 11.31 -35.16
CA ASN A 94 -25.25 11.50 -35.69
C ASN A 94 -24.23 11.29 -34.57
N ILE A 95 -23.79 10.04 -34.42
CA ILE A 95 -22.86 9.61 -33.37
C ILE A 95 -21.53 10.35 -33.46
N GLU A 96 -21.01 10.62 -34.65
CA GLU A 96 -19.75 11.35 -34.85
C GLU A 96 -19.85 12.77 -34.29
N LEU A 97 -20.93 13.48 -34.60
CA LEU A 97 -21.19 14.82 -34.07
C LEU A 97 -21.28 14.78 -32.54
N LEU A 98 -22.12 13.90 -31.99
CA LEU A 98 -22.37 13.84 -30.55
C LEU A 98 -21.12 13.42 -29.78
N GLN A 99 -20.32 12.50 -30.34
CA GLN A 99 -19.01 12.14 -29.81
C GLN A 99 -18.09 13.36 -29.75
N SER A 100 -18.01 14.16 -30.82
CA SER A 100 -17.17 15.36 -30.84
C SER A 100 -17.55 16.38 -29.74
N LEU A 101 -18.84 16.46 -29.39
CA LEU A 101 -19.32 17.31 -28.30
C LEU A 101 -18.95 16.73 -26.92
N ILE A 102 -19.09 15.41 -26.73
CA ILE A 102 -18.67 14.73 -25.49
C ILE A 102 -17.17 14.89 -25.26
N LEU A 103 -16.35 14.75 -26.29
CA LEU A 103 -14.89 14.90 -26.18
C LEU A 103 -14.44 16.33 -25.84
N LYS A 104 -15.27 17.33 -26.13
CA LYS A 104 -15.04 18.73 -25.72
C LYS A 104 -15.56 19.03 -24.31
N SER A 105 -16.29 18.11 -23.70
CA SER A 105 -16.84 18.32 -22.36
C SER A 105 -15.78 18.16 -21.28
N SER A 106 -15.97 18.86 -20.16
CA SER A 106 -15.08 18.78 -18.99
C SER A 106 -15.38 17.58 -18.08
N TYR A 107 -16.18 16.61 -18.53
CA TYR A 107 -16.77 15.55 -17.72
C TYR A 107 -16.36 14.16 -18.25
N PRO A 108 -15.21 13.61 -17.79
CA PRO A 108 -14.69 12.34 -18.28
C PRO A 108 -15.65 11.16 -18.10
N GLU A 109 -16.56 11.23 -17.13
CA GLU A 109 -17.59 10.21 -16.91
C GLU A 109 -18.48 10.00 -18.14
N PHE A 110 -18.75 11.05 -18.92
CA PHE A 110 -19.56 10.92 -20.13
C PHE A 110 -18.76 10.38 -21.31
N ILE A 111 -17.43 10.57 -21.34
CA ILE A 111 -16.57 9.90 -22.34
C ILE A 111 -16.64 8.38 -22.13
N TYR A 112 -16.50 7.94 -20.88
CA TYR A 112 -16.63 6.53 -20.50
C TYR A 112 -18.04 5.97 -20.82
N GLN A 113 -19.10 6.65 -20.40
CA GLN A 113 -20.47 6.18 -20.64
C GLN A 113 -20.79 6.09 -22.13
N PHE A 114 -20.28 7.03 -22.92
CA PHE A 114 -20.49 7.04 -24.35
C PHE A 114 -19.74 5.89 -25.03
N ALA A 115 -18.47 5.67 -24.68
CA ALA A 115 -17.69 4.53 -25.18
C ALA A 115 -18.34 3.17 -24.87
N MET A 116 -18.91 3.03 -23.67
CA MET A 116 -19.50 1.77 -23.22
C MET A 116 -20.87 1.48 -23.86
N ASN A 117 -21.70 2.51 -24.07
CA ASN A 117 -23.13 2.30 -24.37
C ASN A 117 -23.54 2.70 -25.79
N ILE A 118 -22.71 3.45 -26.53
CA ILE A 118 -23.09 3.98 -27.85
C ILE A 118 -22.47 3.13 -28.96
N HIS A 119 -23.32 2.41 -29.68
CA HIS A 119 -22.89 1.64 -30.84
C HIS A 119 -22.39 2.57 -31.96
N GLY A 120 -21.24 2.27 -32.53
CA GLY A 120 -20.60 3.08 -33.58
C GLY A 120 -19.75 4.24 -33.05
N ALA A 121 -19.58 4.39 -31.73
CA ALA A 121 -18.60 5.31 -31.16
C ALA A 121 -17.19 4.95 -31.64
N ASN A 122 -16.41 5.95 -32.04
CA ASN A 122 -15.03 5.77 -32.45
C ASN A 122 -14.13 5.68 -31.19
N MET A 123 -13.84 4.45 -30.80
CA MET A 123 -13.02 4.10 -29.63
C MET A 123 -11.62 4.72 -29.67
N GLU A 124 -10.96 4.73 -30.82
CA GLU A 124 -9.62 5.28 -30.98
C GLU A 124 -9.58 6.77 -30.62
N LEU A 125 -10.52 7.56 -31.16
CA LEU A 125 -10.64 8.98 -30.84
C LEU A 125 -10.95 9.22 -29.36
N MET A 126 -11.79 8.38 -28.75
CA MET A 126 -12.14 8.50 -27.33
C MET A 126 -10.94 8.25 -26.42
N GLN A 127 -10.17 7.20 -26.69
CA GLN A 127 -9.00 6.86 -25.89
C GLN A 127 -7.90 7.90 -26.03
N ASN A 128 -7.66 8.39 -27.24
CA ASN A 128 -6.69 9.46 -27.49
C ASN A 128 -7.06 10.76 -26.76
N ALA A 129 -8.36 11.08 -26.66
CA ALA A 129 -8.80 12.23 -25.86
C ALA A 129 -8.52 12.02 -24.37
N LEU A 130 -8.79 10.82 -23.83
CA LEU A 130 -8.55 10.51 -22.42
C LEU A 130 -7.07 10.62 -22.05
N VAL A 131 -6.18 10.04 -22.86
CA VAL A 131 -4.72 10.01 -22.60
C VAL A 131 -4.12 11.43 -22.47
N ASN A 132 -4.72 12.42 -23.12
CA ASN A 132 -4.22 13.80 -23.13
C ASN A 132 -4.79 14.70 -22.03
N VAL A 133 -5.96 14.34 -21.46
CA VAL A 133 -6.77 15.27 -20.67
C VAL A 133 -7.12 14.72 -19.29
N CYS A 134 -7.08 13.40 -19.11
CA CYS A 134 -7.66 12.76 -17.92
C CYS A 134 -6.63 12.26 -16.92
N GLU A 135 -7.05 12.23 -15.65
CA GLU A 135 -6.30 11.66 -14.53
C GLU A 135 -6.22 10.13 -14.62
N GLU A 136 -5.26 9.54 -13.91
CA GLU A 136 -4.97 8.11 -13.93
C GLU A 136 -6.16 7.24 -13.52
N LEU A 137 -7.01 7.73 -12.61
CA LEU A 137 -8.21 7.02 -12.19
C LEU A 137 -9.16 6.77 -13.37
N THR A 138 -9.32 7.76 -14.24
CA THR A 138 -10.17 7.66 -15.42
C THR A 138 -9.59 6.67 -16.42
N LEU A 139 -8.28 6.76 -16.69
CA LEU A 139 -7.59 5.82 -17.59
C LEU A 139 -7.70 4.37 -17.09
N TYR A 140 -7.47 4.16 -15.79
CA TYR A 140 -7.61 2.86 -15.13
C TYR A 140 -9.04 2.32 -15.21
N ASN A 141 -10.05 3.14 -14.90
CA ASN A 141 -11.45 2.72 -14.96
C ASN A 141 -11.88 2.38 -16.40
N PHE A 142 -11.42 3.18 -17.38
CA PHE A 142 -11.71 2.91 -18.78
C PHE A 142 -11.16 1.55 -19.22
N ALA A 143 -9.89 1.27 -18.89
CA ALA A 143 -9.25 -0.01 -19.20
C ALA A 143 -9.94 -1.21 -18.51
N CYS A 144 -10.47 -1.03 -17.30
CA CYS A 144 -11.16 -2.09 -16.56
C CYS A 144 -12.54 -2.43 -17.13
N ILE A 145 -13.28 -1.43 -17.59
CA ILE A 145 -14.73 -1.56 -17.77
C ILE A 145 -15.16 -1.50 -19.23
N VAL A 146 -14.42 -0.80 -20.10
CA VAL A 146 -14.84 -0.58 -21.49
C VAL A 146 -14.36 -1.73 -22.38
N PRO A 147 -15.27 -2.51 -23.00
CA PRO A 147 -14.88 -3.57 -23.92
C PRO A 147 -14.17 -3.02 -25.15
N GLY A 148 -13.11 -3.70 -25.60
CA GLY A 148 -12.32 -3.27 -26.76
C GLY A 148 -11.40 -2.08 -26.47
N ALA A 149 -11.19 -1.74 -25.18
CA ALA A 149 -10.20 -0.75 -24.80
C ALA A 149 -8.79 -1.14 -25.28
N ASP A 150 -8.06 -0.17 -25.82
CA ASP A 150 -6.65 -0.29 -26.18
C ASP A 150 -5.80 -0.27 -24.90
N ILE A 151 -5.58 -1.46 -24.37
CA ILE A 151 -4.85 -1.66 -23.12
C ILE A 151 -3.41 -1.16 -23.25
N GLU A 152 -2.77 -1.32 -24.42
CA GLU A 152 -1.39 -0.89 -24.63
C GLU A 152 -1.25 0.63 -24.55
N LEU A 153 -2.15 1.35 -25.22
CA LEU A 153 -2.20 2.82 -25.17
C LEU A 153 -2.45 3.33 -23.74
N LEU A 154 -3.47 2.79 -23.07
CA LEU A 154 -3.85 3.22 -21.72
C LEU A 154 -2.76 2.88 -20.69
N GLN A 155 -2.15 1.69 -20.81
CA GLN A 155 -1.03 1.28 -19.97
C GLN A 155 0.18 2.20 -20.15
N SER A 156 0.51 2.56 -21.39
CA SER A 156 1.61 3.49 -21.68
C SER A 156 1.38 4.86 -21.04
N ALA A 157 0.14 5.35 -21.05
CA ALA A 157 -0.23 6.59 -20.38
C ALA A 157 -0.09 6.50 -18.84
N ILE A 158 -0.52 5.39 -18.23
CA ILE A 158 -0.36 5.13 -16.79
C ILE A 158 1.12 5.05 -16.39
N ILE A 159 1.95 4.37 -17.17
CA ILE A 159 3.40 4.30 -16.91
C ILE A 159 4.02 5.69 -17.01
N LYS A 160 3.65 6.47 -18.03
CA LYS A 160 4.16 7.83 -18.24
C LYS A 160 3.80 8.79 -17.11
N SER A 161 2.65 8.58 -16.44
CA SER A 161 2.26 9.39 -15.29
C SER A 161 3.19 9.18 -14.08
N GLY A 162 3.88 8.03 -14.01
CA GLY A 162 4.77 7.68 -12.89
C GLY A 162 4.03 7.28 -11.61
N SER A 163 2.70 7.18 -11.63
CA SER A 163 1.92 6.82 -10.45
C SER A 163 2.03 5.32 -10.14
N LEU A 164 2.92 4.97 -9.21
CA LEU A 164 3.17 3.57 -8.81
C LEU A 164 1.91 2.85 -8.33
N ASN A 165 0.98 3.57 -7.68
CA ASN A 165 -0.29 3.00 -7.22
C ASN A 165 -1.16 2.57 -8.42
N PHE A 166 -1.24 3.40 -9.47
CA PHE A 166 -2.00 3.05 -10.67
C PHE A 166 -1.28 2.04 -11.54
N ILE A 167 0.05 2.08 -11.66
CA ILE A 167 0.84 1.02 -12.33
C ILE A 167 0.56 -0.35 -11.67
N TYR A 168 0.59 -0.41 -10.34
CA TYR A 168 0.26 -1.62 -9.58
C TYR A 168 -1.20 -2.06 -9.78
N LYS A 169 -2.17 -1.16 -9.63
CA LYS A 169 -3.60 -1.49 -9.83
C LYS A 169 -3.88 -1.96 -11.26
N PHE A 170 -3.24 -1.36 -12.25
CA PHE A 170 -3.39 -1.73 -13.65
C PHE A 170 -2.90 -3.16 -13.89
N ALA A 171 -1.71 -3.52 -13.40
CA ALA A 171 -1.17 -4.87 -13.52
C ALA A 171 -2.02 -5.93 -12.82
N LEU A 172 -2.67 -5.55 -11.71
CA LEU A 172 -3.49 -6.45 -10.90
C LEU A 172 -4.88 -6.69 -11.51
N ASN A 173 -5.52 -5.65 -12.04
CA ASN A 173 -6.96 -5.67 -12.34
C ASN A 173 -7.31 -5.58 -13.83
N VAL A 174 -6.40 -5.10 -14.69
CA VAL A 174 -6.68 -4.93 -16.12
C VAL A 174 -6.32 -6.19 -16.89
N ASN A 175 -7.32 -6.82 -17.51
CA ASN A 175 -7.12 -7.98 -18.37
C ASN A 175 -6.36 -7.58 -19.64
N GLY A 176 -5.35 -8.37 -20.01
CA GLY A 176 -4.51 -8.09 -21.17
C GLY A 176 -3.37 -7.10 -20.92
N ALA A 177 -3.22 -6.59 -19.68
CA ALA A 177 -2.07 -5.77 -19.33
C ALA A 177 -0.75 -6.54 -19.48
N ASP A 178 0.26 -5.88 -20.04
CA ASP A 178 1.62 -6.39 -20.10
C ASP A 178 2.29 -6.18 -18.74
N LYS A 179 2.25 -7.25 -17.94
CA LYS A 179 2.80 -7.30 -16.59
C LYS A 179 4.32 -7.17 -16.56
N GLU A 180 5.03 -7.56 -17.62
CA GLU A 180 6.50 -7.40 -17.67
C GLU A 180 6.89 -5.94 -17.92
N LEU A 181 6.14 -5.22 -18.76
CA LEU A 181 6.35 -3.80 -18.94
C LEU A 181 6.03 -3.02 -17.66
N LEU A 182 4.91 -3.33 -17.00
CA LEU A 182 4.52 -2.72 -15.72
C LEU A 182 5.50 -3.07 -14.59
N SER A 183 5.97 -4.32 -14.53
CA SER A 183 7.01 -4.77 -13.58
C SER A 183 8.29 -3.96 -13.79
N SER A 184 8.72 -3.77 -15.03
CA SER A 184 9.90 -2.97 -15.37
C SER A 184 9.76 -1.51 -14.92
N ALA A 185 8.57 -0.91 -15.10
CA ALA A 185 8.29 0.44 -14.61
C ALA A 185 8.38 0.52 -13.07
N ILE A 186 7.83 -0.45 -12.35
CA ILE A 186 7.93 -0.54 -10.88
C ILE A 186 9.38 -0.75 -10.43
N CYS A 187 10.11 -1.67 -11.06
CA CYS A 187 11.51 -1.99 -10.76
C CYS A 187 12.46 -0.81 -10.98
N ASN A 188 12.14 0.09 -11.92
CA ASN A 188 12.92 1.30 -12.20
C ASN A 188 12.58 2.47 -11.27
N SER A 189 11.56 2.34 -10.42
CA SER A 189 11.23 3.33 -9.40
C SER A 189 12.07 3.14 -8.13
N ASP A 190 11.93 4.07 -7.18
CA ASP A 190 12.45 3.93 -5.81
C ASP A 190 11.36 3.50 -4.80
N GLY A 191 10.18 3.12 -5.29
CA GLY A 191 9.03 2.76 -4.47
C GLY A 191 9.10 1.33 -3.92
N SER A 192 9.97 1.10 -2.93
CA SER A 192 10.16 -0.22 -2.29
C SER A 192 8.86 -0.91 -1.85
N HIS A 193 7.91 -0.15 -1.31
CA HIS A 193 6.61 -0.70 -0.92
C HIS A 193 5.80 -1.24 -2.12
N HIS A 194 5.82 -0.52 -3.24
CA HIS A 194 5.12 -0.95 -4.46
C HIS A 194 5.84 -2.12 -5.13
N ILE A 195 7.18 -2.19 -5.10
CA ILE A 195 7.93 -3.36 -5.57
C ILE A 195 7.50 -4.61 -4.81
N TYR A 196 7.42 -4.52 -3.47
CA TYR A 196 6.94 -5.61 -2.63
C TYR A 196 5.48 -6.00 -2.94
N LEU A 197 4.55 -5.03 -2.98
CA LEU A 197 3.14 -5.31 -3.27
C LEU A 197 2.95 -5.94 -4.66
N PHE A 198 3.72 -5.48 -5.65
CA PHE A 198 3.68 -6.00 -7.00
C PHE A 198 4.12 -7.47 -7.03
N ALA A 199 5.27 -7.79 -6.43
CA ALA A 199 5.78 -9.16 -6.34
C ALA A 199 4.84 -10.10 -5.58
N ARG A 200 4.17 -9.58 -4.54
CA ARG A 200 3.26 -10.37 -3.71
C ARG A 200 1.93 -10.68 -4.41
N ASN A 201 1.36 -9.70 -5.12
CA ASN A 201 -0.04 -9.78 -5.55
C ASN A 201 -0.21 -9.96 -7.06
N VAL A 202 0.77 -9.58 -7.89
CA VAL A 202 0.68 -9.71 -9.35
C VAL A 202 1.29 -11.05 -9.76
N THR A 203 0.46 -11.92 -10.32
CA THR A 203 0.88 -13.26 -10.76
C THR A 203 1.55 -13.24 -12.14
N GLY A 204 2.49 -14.16 -12.37
CA GLY A 204 3.13 -14.34 -13.68
C GLY A 204 4.22 -13.32 -14.00
N VAL A 205 4.83 -12.72 -12.97
CA VAL A 205 5.92 -11.74 -13.09
C VAL A 205 7.26 -12.38 -12.76
N ASP A 206 8.34 -11.87 -13.32
CA ASP A 206 9.70 -12.27 -12.98
C ASP A 206 10.10 -11.78 -11.57
N ILE A 207 10.05 -12.71 -10.59
CA ILE A 207 10.41 -12.44 -9.20
C ILE A 207 11.89 -12.06 -9.05
N SER A 208 12.80 -12.60 -9.88
CA SER A 208 14.23 -12.31 -9.77
C SER A 208 14.58 -10.87 -10.15
N LYS A 209 13.85 -10.27 -11.10
CA LYS A 209 13.94 -8.83 -11.39
C LYS A 209 13.48 -7.99 -10.19
N LEU A 210 12.36 -8.38 -9.59
CA LEU A 210 11.77 -7.67 -8.43
C LEU A 210 12.66 -7.78 -7.18
N GLU A 211 13.34 -8.91 -6.98
CA GLU A 211 14.36 -9.11 -5.95
C GLU A 211 15.52 -8.12 -6.12
N SER A 212 16.06 -8.03 -7.34
CA SER A 212 17.14 -7.11 -7.65
C SER A 212 16.72 -5.65 -7.39
N ALA A 213 15.49 -5.30 -7.78
CA ALA A 213 14.94 -3.97 -7.55
C ALA A 213 14.73 -3.67 -6.07
N ILE A 214 14.15 -4.59 -5.28
CA ILE A 214 13.89 -4.34 -3.86
C ILE A 214 15.20 -4.21 -3.07
N ILE A 215 16.21 -5.02 -3.39
CA ILE A 215 17.54 -4.96 -2.76
C ILE A 215 18.20 -3.61 -3.05
N ARG A 216 18.08 -3.09 -4.27
CA ARG A 216 18.60 -1.76 -4.65
C ARG A 216 18.04 -0.64 -3.78
N THR A 217 16.79 -0.76 -3.31
CA THR A 217 16.19 0.26 -2.44
C THR A 217 16.79 0.32 -1.04
N ASN A 218 17.50 -0.74 -0.61
CA ASN A 218 18.08 -0.89 0.72
C ASN A 218 17.07 -0.68 1.88
N ASN A 219 15.77 -0.81 1.61
CA ASN A 219 14.73 -0.68 2.63
C ASN A 219 14.57 -2.02 3.37
N ALA A 220 15.14 -2.11 4.56
CA ALA A 220 15.17 -3.33 5.35
C ALA A 220 13.77 -3.93 5.62
N GLU A 221 12.78 -3.09 5.90
CA GLU A 221 11.40 -3.53 6.14
C GLU A 221 10.80 -4.22 4.93
N ASN A 222 10.89 -3.58 3.75
CA ASN A 222 10.32 -4.14 2.54
C ASN A 222 11.12 -5.32 2.00
N ILE A 223 12.44 -5.39 2.20
CA ILE A 223 13.25 -6.60 1.91
C ILE A 223 12.79 -7.77 2.78
N TYR A 224 12.60 -7.54 4.09
CA TYR A 224 12.08 -8.54 5.01
C TYR A 224 10.65 -8.99 4.62
N ASN A 225 9.75 -8.05 4.33
CA ASN A 225 8.38 -8.37 3.91
C ASN A 225 8.37 -9.14 2.58
N PHE A 226 9.28 -8.81 1.65
CA PHE A 226 9.45 -9.55 0.40
C PHE A 226 9.82 -11.01 0.69
N ALA A 227 10.86 -11.23 1.49
CA ALA A 227 11.30 -12.59 1.83
C ALA A 227 10.25 -13.41 2.59
N LEU A 228 9.41 -12.75 3.40
CA LEU A 228 8.39 -13.41 4.20
C LEU A 228 7.12 -13.76 3.39
N HIS A 229 6.73 -12.92 2.43
CA HIS A 229 5.39 -12.99 1.81
C HIS A 229 5.39 -13.25 0.30
N VAL A 230 6.53 -13.14 -0.39
CA VAL A 230 6.62 -13.40 -1.82
C VAL A 230 7.00 -14.87 -2.06
N TYR A 231 6.11 -15.60 -2.72
CA TYR A 231 6.35 -17.00 -3.07
C TYR A 231 7.47 -17.11 -4.11
N GLY A 232 8.39 -18.05 -3.91
CA GLY A 232 9.54 -18.25 -4.80
C GLY A 232 10.70 -17.27 -4.58
N ALA A 233 10.63 -16.42 -3.56
CA ALA A 233 11.70 -15.49 -3.24
C ALA A 233 13.01 -16.20 -2.85
N ASN A 234 14.13 -15.68 -3.33
CA ASN A 234 15.48 -16.14 -3.03
C ASN A 234 15.92 -15.67 -1.64
N ILE A 235 15.69 -16.53 -0.65
CA ILE A 235 15.98 -16.25 0.76
C ILE A 235 17.47 -15.95 0.99
N GLU A 236 18.39 -16.66 0.32
CA GLU A 236 19.83 -16.44 0.52
C GLU A 236 20.28 -15.06 0.02
N LEU A 237 19.76 -14.63 -1.12
CA LEU A 237 20.02 -13.31 -1.68
C LEU A 237 19.44 -12.20 -0.79
N LEU A 238 18.18 -12.35 -0.37
CA LEU A 238 17.50 -11.38 0.50
C LEU A 238 18.10 -11.32 1.90
N GLN A 239 18.60 -12.45 2.42
CA GLN A 239 19.36 -12.50 3.67
C GLN A 239 20.66 -11.70 3.57
N SER A 240 21.39 -11.84 2.46
CA SER A 240 22.61 -11.06 2.23
C SER A 240 22.31 -9.56 2.18
N ALA A 241 21.19 -9.19 1.55
CA ALA A 241 20.71 -7.81 1.51
C ALA A 241 20.30 -7.27 2.88
N ILE A 242 19.61 -8.07 3.72
CA ILE A 242 19.18 -7.62 5.06
C ILE A 242 20.36 -7.43 6.02
N ILE A 243 21.41 -8.25 5.88
CA ILE A 243 22.66 -8.06 6.62
C ILE A 243 23.32 -6.76 6.17
N LYS A 244 23.39 -6.51 4.86
CA LYS A 244 23.97 -5.29 4.29
C LYS A 244 23.21 -4.01 4.66
N SER A 245 21.91 -4.10 4.92
CA SER A 245 21.14 -2.93 5.37
C SER A 245 21.48 -2.51 6.81
N CYS A 246 22.24 -3.31 7.56
CA CYS A 246 22.68 -3.06 8.93
C CYS A 246 21.53 -2.74 9.90
N SER A 247 20.32 -3.26 9.65
CA SER A 247 19.17 -3.04 10.53
C SER A 247 19.00 -4.25 11.44
N GLU A 248 19.48 -4.14 12.69
CA GLU A 248 19.48 -5.24 13.65
C GLU A 248 18.06 -5.76 13.93
N GLN A 249 17.09 -4.84 13.97
CA GLN A 249 15.68 -5.19 14.12
C GLN A 249 15.19 -6.14 13.01
N PHE A 250 15.53 -5.84 11.75
CA PHE A 250 15.08 -6.65 10.63
C PHE A 250 15.96 -7.88 10.40
N ILE A 251 17.25 -7.84 10.72
CA ILE A 251 18.11 -9.04 10.77
C ILE A 251 17.54 -10.04 11.78
N TYR A 252 17.20 -9.59 12.99
CA TYR A 252 16.55 -10.40 14.02
C TYR A 252 15.19 -10.96 13.55
N LYS A 253 14.29 -10.11 13.02
CA LYS A 253 12.99 -10.57 12.49
C LYS A 253 13.14 -11.58 11.35
N PHE A 254 14.14 -11.41 10.49
CA PHE A 254 14.45 -12.33 9.39
C PHE A 254 14.88 -13.70 9.94
N ALA A 255 15.75 -13.72 10.94
CA ALA A 255 16.16 -14.95 11.62
C ALA A 255 15.00 -15.61 12.37
N LEU A 256 14.11 -14.83 12.99
CA LEU A 256 12.99 -15.36 13.74
C LEU A 256 11.91 -15.99 12.83
N ASN A 257 11.52 -15.28 11.76
CA ASN A 257 10.31 -15.60 11.02
C ASN A 257 10.54 -16.41 9.75
N ILE A 258 11.78 -16.46 9.22
CA ILE A 258 12.10 -17.20 7.99
C ILE A 258 12.83 -18.47 8.37
N SER A 259 12.13 -19.60 8.39
CA SER A 259 12.66 -20.87 8.91
C SER A 259 13.91 -21.37 8.16
N THR A 260 14.00 -21.13 6.86
CA THR A 260 15.11 -21.55 5.99
C THR A 260 16.33 -20.64 6.05
N SER A 261 16.29 -19.53 6.78
CA SER A 261 17.43 -18.61 6.87
C SER A 261 18.59 -19.18 7.69
N ASN A 262 19.81 -18.79 7.32
CA ASN A 262 21.05 -19.19 7.98
C ASN A 262 21.22 -18.43 9.29
N LYS A 263 20.85 -19.08 10.41
CA LYS A 263 20.88 -18.49 11.75
C LYS A 263 22.28 -18.12 12.20
N LYS A 264 23.28 -18.89 11.80
CA LYS A 264 24.68 -18.61 12.14
C LYS A 264 25.13 -17.31 11.49
N LEU A 265 24.92 -17.15 10.19
CA LEU A 265 25.31 -15.93 9.47
C LEU A 265 24.58 -14.68 10.01
N LEU A 266 23.27 -14.79 10.26
CA LEU A 266 22.48 -13.70 10.84
C LEU A 266 22.93 -13.39 12.28
N GLY A 267 23.26 -14.42 13.06
CA GLY A 267 23.79 -14.30 14.42
C GLY A 267 25.11 -13.53 14.44
N SER A 268 26.08 -13.91 13.59
CA SER A 268 27.35 -13.19 13.48
C SER A 268 27.16 -11.72 13.07
N ALA A 269 26.19 -11.43 12.19
CA ALA A 269 25.85 -10.04 11.84
C ALA A 269 25.28 -9.25 13.04
N ILE A 270 24.44 -9.88 13.86
CA ILE A 270 23.95 -9.28 15.12
C ILE A 270 25.10 -9.06 16.11
N CYS A 271 26.00 -10.03 16.28
CA CYS A 271 27.20 -9.88 17.12
C CYS A 271 28.05 -8.68 16.68
N ALA A 272 28.27 -8.53 15.37
CA ALA A 272 29.06 -7.44 14.80
C ALA A 272 28.43 -6.05 15.02
N SER A 273 27.11 -5.94 15.24
CA SER A 273 26.44 -4.67 15.55
C SER A 273 26.78 -4.12 16.94
N ASN A 274 27.29 -4.97 17.84
CA ASN A 274 27.54 -4.65 19.25
C ASN A 274 26.31 -4.10 20.00
N ARG A 275 25.09 -4.41 19.52
CA ARG A 275 23.83 -4.04 20.18
C ARG A 275 23.37 -5.15 21.10
N ALA A 276 23.77 -5.06 22.37
CA ALA A 276 23.45 -6.01 23.43
C ALA A 276 21.98 -6.46 23.45
N LYS A 277 21.04 -5.54 23.19
CA LYS A 277 19.60 -5.84 23.14
C LYS A 277 19.28 -6.91 22.10
N TYR A 278 19.77 -6.71 20.87
CA TYR A 278 19.48 -7.63 19.77
C TYR A 278 20.28 -8.92 19.88
N ILE A 279 21.49 -8.89 20.45
CA ILE A 279 22.25 -10.11 20.77
C ILE A 279 21.45 -10.99 21.73
N TYR A 280 20.93 -10.42 22.81
CA TYR A 280 20.05 -11.11 23.76
C TYR A 280 18.76 -11.60 23.10
N GLU A 281 18.02 -10.73 22.40
CA GLU A 281 16.77 -11.11 21.74
C GLU A 281 16.97 -12.25 20.73
N PHE A 282 18.10 -12.24 20.01
CA PHE A 282 18.44 -13.29 19.07
C PHE A 282 18.71 -14.62 19.77
N ALA A 283 19.56 -14.63 20.80
CA ALA A 283 19.87 -15.84 21.56
C ALA A 283 18.63 -16.44 22.25
N HIS A 284 17.76 -15.57 22.78
CA HIS A 284 16.58 -16.00 23.52
C HIS A 284 15.47 -16.55 22.60
N ASN A 285 15.23 -15.91 21.45
CA ASN A 285 14.06 -16.20 20.63
C ASN A 285 14.35 -17.02 19.35
N VAL A 286 15.58 -16.99 18.82
CA VAL A 286 15.91 -17.66 17.55
C VAL A 286 16.35 -19.09 17.79
N LYS A 287 15.49 -20.04 17.41
CA LYS A 287 15.82 -21.48 17.49
C LYS A 287 17.02 -21.81 16.59
N GLY A 288 18.01 -22.51 17.16
CA GLY A 288 19.24 -22.88 16.44
C GLY A 288 20.28 -21.76 16.36
N ALA A 289 20.14 -20.72 17.18
CA ALA A 289 21.16 -19.70 17.36
C ALA A 289 22.45 -20.28 17.97
N ASP A 290 23.59 -19.71 17.58
CA ASP A 290 24.91 -20.05 18.13
C ASP A 290 25.10 -19.33 19.48
N ILE A 291 24.67 -19.99 20.56
CA ILE A 291 24.66 -19.40 21.91
C ILE A 291 26.08 -19.07 22.39
N GLU A 292 27.09 -19.83 21.97
CA GLU A 292 28.49 -19.59 22.34
C GLU A 292 28.99 -18.26 21.74
N GLU A 293 28.83 -18.06 20.43
CA GLU A 293 29.21 -16.82 19.76
C GLU A 293 28.47 -15.60 20.34
N LEU A 294 27.16 -15.75 20.58
CA LEU A 294 26.32 -14.68 21.14
C LEU A 294 26.70 -14.35 22.60
N SER A 295 27.10 -15.35 23.39
CA SER A 295 27.57 -15.16 24.78
C SER A 295 28.84 -14.32 24.83
N ILE A 296 29.80 -14.62 23.95
CA ILE A 296 31.04 -13.85 23.83
C ILE A 296 30.70 -12.42 23.39
N ALA A 297 29.83 -12.26 22.39
CA ALA A 297 29.46 -10.96 21.87
C ALA A 297 28.77 -10.06 22.91
N VAL A 298 27.84 -10.58 23.72
CA VAL A 298 27.17 -9.77 24.76
C VAL A 298 28.12 -9.37 25.89
N CYS A 299 29.10 -10.21 26.23
CA CYS A 299 30.13 -9.85 27.21
C CYS A 299 30.97 -8.65 26.71
N ASN A 300 31.29 -8.62 25.42
CA ASN A 300 32.05 -7.53 24.80
C ASN A 300 31.29 -6.19 24.78
N THR A 301 29.96 -6.19 24.90
CA THR A 301 29.19 -4.93 24.93
C THR A 301 29.30 -4.21 26.29
N SER A 302 29.76 -4.90 27.35
CA SER A 302 29.79 -4.40 28.73
C SER A 302 28.43 -3.88 29.25
N ASN A 303 27.32 -4.44 28.75
CA ASN A 303 25.98 -4.02 29.14
C ASN A 303 25.45 -4.98 30.22
N LEU A 304 25.58 -4.56 31.48
CA LEU A 304 25.23 -5.39 32.65
C LEU A 304 23.84 -6.00 32.54
N ASN A 305 22.81 -5.19 32.28
CA ASN A 305 21.42 -5.66 32.28
C ASN A 305 21.22 -6.79 31.26
N HIS A 306 21.85 -6.67 30.09
CA HIS A 306 21.73 -7.71 29.08
C HIS A 306 22.64 -8.89 29.35
N MET A 307 23.82 -8.71 29.95
CA MET A 307 24.63 -9.82 30.44
C MET A 307 23.90 -10.67 31.49
N LEU A 308 23.25 -10.02 32.47
CA LEU A 308 22.45 -10.70 33.51
C LEU A 308 21.20 -11.38 32.95
N ASN A 309 20.50 -10.73 32.01
CA ASN A 309 19.38 -11.39 31.33
C ASN A 309 19.86 -12.59 30.51
N PHE A 310 21.01 -12.45 29.84
CA PHE A 310 21.58 -13.49 29.00
C PHE A 310 22.00 -14.69 29.85
N SER A 311 22.67 -14.51 31.00
CA SER A 311 23.11 -15.60 31.88
C SER A 311 21.99 -16.51 32.42
N ASN A 312 20.72 -16.12 32.24
CA ASN A 312 19.56 -16.92 32.58
C ASN A 312 19.05 -17.81 31.43
N ILE A 313 19.68 -17.78 30.24
CA ILE A 313 19.35 -18.70 29.15
C ILE A 313 19.99 -20.07 29.43
N ALA A 314 19.23 -21.15 29.22
CA ALA A 314 19.68 -22.50 29.48
C ALA A 314 20.87 -22.89 28.57
N GLY A 315 21.87 -23.57 29.14
CA GLY A 315 23.05 -24.07 28.40
C GLY A 315 24.20 -23.07 28.27
N ILE A 316 24.18 -21.97 29.04
CA ILE A 316 25.26 -20.98 29.05
C ILE A 316 26.42 -21.39 29.95
N ASP A 317 27.61 -20.99 29.53
CA ASP A 317 28.82 -20.97 30.35
C ASP A 317 28.79 -19.79 31.34
N VAL A 318 28.41 -20.07 32.59
CA VAL A 318 28.36 -19.07 33.68
C VAL A 318 29.74 -18.50 33.97
N ASP A 319 30.81 -19.27 33.81
CA ASP A 319 32.19 -18.83 34.09
C ASP A 319 32.63 -17.71 33.13
N LEU A 320 32.20 -17.79 31.86
CA LEU A 320 32.45 -16.75 30.87
C LEU A 320 31.86 -15.41 31.32
N PHE A 321 30.58 -15.41 31.72
CA PHE A 321 29.90 -14.20 32.18
C PHE A 321 30.49 -13.68 33.49
N GLN A 322 30.82 -14.58 34.42
CA GLN A 322 31.44 -14.22 35.68
C GLN A 322 32.76 -13.47 35.47
N LYS A 323 33.65 -14.01 34.62
CA LYS A 323 34.92 -13.35 34.27
C LYS A 323 34.69 -11.99 33.60
N ALA A 324 33.72 -11.91 32.68
CA ALA A 324 33.38 -10.66 32.01
C ALA A 324 32.87 -9.60 33.00
N ILE A 325 32.00 -9.96 33.94
CA ILE A 325 31.51 -9.08 35.00
C ILE A 325 32.64 -8.60 35.92
N CYS A 326 33.50 -9.51 36.38
CA CYS A 326 34.63 -9.14 37.24
C CYS A 326 35.61 -8.22 36.51
N SER A 327 35.80 -8.40 35.20
CA SER A 327 36.67 -7.52 34.39
C SER A 327 36.19 -6.07 34.32
N THR A 328 34.91 -5.78 34.60
CA THR A 328 34.43 -4.39 34.65
C THR A 328 34.92 -3.65 35.89
N GLY A 329 35.46 -4.35 36.91
CA GLY A 329 35.92 -3.77 38.16
C GLY A 329 34.83 -3.11 39.02
N SER A 330 33.55 -3.37 38.72
CA SER A 330 32.43 -2.73 39.40
C SER A 330 31.89 -3.64 40.51
N ALA A 331 32.04 -3.20 41.75
CA ALA A 331 31.54 -3.91 42.93
C ALA A 331 30.02 -4.16 42.84
N ARG A 332 29.29 -3.16 42.33
CA ARG A 332 27.85 -3.25 42.06
C ARG A 332 27.52 -4.35 41.05
N HIS A 333 28.27 -4.46 39.96
CA HIS A 333 28.02 -5.49 38.94
C HIS A 333 28.29 -6.89 39.50
N ILE A 334 29.40 -7.06 40.23
CA ILE A 334 29.76 -8.33 40.89
C ILE A 334 28.66 -8.75 41.88
N LEU A 335 28.23 -7.83 42.75
CA LEU A 335 27.15 -8.07 43.70
C LEU A 335 25.83 -8.46 43.00
N SER A 336 25.48 -7.75 41.92
CA SER A 336 24.24 -8.02 41.17
C SER A 336 24.30 -9.40 40.50
N PHE A 337 25.44 -9.77 39.91
CA PHE A 337 25.63 -11.08 39.29
C PHE A 337 25.54 -12.23 40.31
N ALA A 338 26.24 -12.11 41.45
CA ALA A 338 26.18 -13.10 42.53
C ALA A 338 24.76 -13.31 43.07
N ARG A 339 23.95 -12.24 43.08
CA ARG A 339 22.57 -12.28 43.56
C ARG A 339 21.61 -12.89 42.55
N GLU A 340 21.79 -12.59 41.27
CA GLU A 340 20.77 -12.80 40.23
C GLU A 340 21.04 -14.03 39.34
N VAL A 341 22.25 -14.59 39.35
CA VAL A 341 22.65 -15.68 38.45
C VAL A 341 22.83 -16.98 39.21
N PHE A 342 22.02 -17.98 38.86
CA PHE A 342 22.13 -19.32 39.43
C PHE A 342 23.41 -20.02 38.93
N GLY A 343 24.14 -20.67 39.84
CA GLY A 343 25.39 -21.37 39.52
C GLY A 343 26.64 -20.48 39.52
N ALA A 344 26.52 -19.20 39.92
CA ALA A 344 27.68 -18.33 40.12
C ALA A 344 28.63 -18.89 41.19
N ASP A 345 29.94 -18.80 40.95
CA ASP A 345 30.97 -19.17 41.91
C ASP A 345 31.15 -18.05 42.95
N ILE A 346 30.44 -18.21 44.07
CA ILE A 346 30.39 -17.22 45.14
C ILE A 346 31.76 -17.02 45.81
N ASP A 347 32.61 -18.03 45.87
CA ASP A 347 33.95 -17.92 46.45
C ASP A 347 34.85 -17.07 45.54
N TYR A 348 34.83 -17.34 44.24
CA TYR A 348 35.54 -16.52 43.26
C TYR A 348 35.04 -15.06 43.29
N LEU A 349 33.72 -14.86 43.27
CA LEU A 349 33.13 -13.51 43.31
C LEU A 349 33.43 -12.77 44.62
N SER A 350 33.51 -13.47 45.74
CA SER A 350 33.95 -12.90 47.03
C SER A 350 35.38 -12.38 46.94
N ALA A 351 36.27 -13.09 46.25
CA ALA A 351 37.65 -12.63 46.06
C ALA A 351 37.74 -11.45 45.09
N GLU A 352 36.94 -11.43 44.02
CA GLU A 352 36.96 -10.34 43.04
C GLU A 352 36.34 -9.04 43.58
N ILE A 353 35.27 -9.11 44.40
CA ILE A 353 34.65 -7.89 44.95
C ILE A 353 35.56 -7.19 45.97
N VAL A 354 36.39 -7.92 46.70
CA VAL A 354 37.38 -7.32 47.61
C VAL A 354 38.36 -6.42 46.84
N LYS A 355 38.73 -6.81 45.62
CA LYS A 355 39.68 -6.05 44.79
C LYS A 355 39.13 -4.69 44.34
N THR A 356 37.82 -4.47 44.40
CA THR A 356 37.23 -3.18 44.03
C THR A 356 37.36 -2.14 45.14
N CYS A 357 37.73 -2.54 46.36
CA CYS A 357 37.85 -1.68 47.54
C CYS A 357 36.60 -0.85 47.86
N ASP A 358 35.41 -1.35 47.50
CA ASP A 358 34.13 -0.68 47.72
C ASP A 358 33.48 -1.26 48.98
N ALA A 359 33.72 -0.63 50.13
CA ALA A 359 33.31 -1.14 51.44
C ALA A 359 31.79 -1.39 51.53
N GLU A 360 30.97 -0.52 50.91
CA GLU A 360 29.52 -0.67 50.90
C GLU A 360 29.10 -1.95 50.17
N HIS A 361 29.62 -2.18 48.96
CA HIS A 361 29.26 -3.35 48.17
C HIS A 361 29.87 -4.64 48.71
N ILE A 362 31.07 -4.59 49.31
CA ILE A 362 31.68 -5.74 50.02
C ILE A 362 30.81 -6.13 51.23
N TYR A 363 30.36 -5.16 52.03
CA TYR A 363 29.45 -5.40 53.14
C TYR A 363 28.13 -6.00 52.66
N ASN A 364 27.52 -5.40 51.63
CA ASN A 364 26.28 -5.90 51.05
C ASN A 364 26.45 -7.32 50.48
N PHE A 365 27.60 -7.66 49.91
CA PHE A 365 27.87 -9.01 49.42
C PHE A 365 27.90 -10.03 50.56
N ALA A 366 28.63 -9.73 51.64
CA ALA A 366 28.69 -10.60 52.81
C ALA A 366 27.30 -10.81 53.44
N TRP A 367 26.47 -9.77 53.44
CA TRP A 367 25.16 -9.79 54.07
C TRP A 367 24.10 -10.50 53.23
N TYR A 368 24.06 -10.23 51.92
CA TYR A 368 22.94 -10.63 51.06
C TYR A 368 23.20 -11.88 50.20
N ILE A 369 24.45 -12.34 50.05
CA ILE A 369 24.78 -13.46 49.16
C ILE A 369 24.99 -14.75 49.98
N PRO A 370 24.10 -15.76 49.84
CA PRO A 370 24.29 -17.05 50.50
C PRO A 370 25.58 -17.73 50.05
N GLY A 371 26.36 -18.24 51.01
CA GLY A 371 27.64 -18.89 50.73
C GLY A 371 28.82 -17.94 50.58
N ALA A 372 28.63 -16.62 50.79
CA ALA A 372 29.71 -15.65 50.77
C ALA A 372 30.80 -15.95 51.81
N ASN A 373 32.06 -15.70 51.45
CA ASN A 373 33.20 -15.91 52.35
C ASN A 373 33.29 -14.76 53.37
N ILE A 374 32.50 -14.85 54.45
CA ILE A 374 32.35 -13.81 55.48
C ILE A 374 33.70 -13.42 56.10
N LYS A 375 34.62 -14.36 56.28
CA LYS A 375 35.94 -14.07 56.84
C LYS A 375 36.75 -13.16 55.91
N LEU A 376 36.88 -13.56 54.64
CA LEU A 376 37.61 -12.77 53.63
C LEU A 376 37.01 -11.36 53.48
N LEU A 377 35.69 -11.28 53.39
CA LEU A 377 34.97 -10.01 53.21
C LEU A 377 35.09 -9.11 54.45
N GLY A 378 35.01 -9.70 55.65
CA GLY A 378 35.18 -8.98 56.92
C GLY A 378 36.59 -8.43 57.11
N ASP A 379 37.61 -9.22 56.82
CA ASP A 379 39.02 -8.79 56.87
C ASP A 379 39.24 -7.61 55.90
N ALA A 380 38.70 -7.67 54.69
CA ALA A 380 38.79 -6.59 53.70
C ALA A 380 38.12 -5.27 54.17
N ILE A 381 36.94 -5.34 54.81
CA ILE A 381 36.27 -4.14 55.34
C ILE A 381 37.10 -3.46 56.44
N LEU A 382 37.74 -4.24 57.31
CA LEU A 382 38.62 -3.72 58.36
C LEU A 382 39.86 -3.03 57.76
N GLU A 383 40.41 -3.57 56.68
CA GLU A 383 41.57 -3.00 55.97
C GLU A 383 41.25 -1.70 55.24
N ILE A 384 40.04 -1.56 54.67
CA ILE A 384 39.61 -0.35 53.95
C ILE A 384 39.42 0.85 54.91
N MET A 385 39.44 0.64 56.23
CA MET A 385 39.32 1.66 57.28
C MET A 385 38.05 2.53 57.20
N ASP A 386 36.95 2.00 56.65
CA ASP A 386 35.67 2.69 56.63
C ASP A 386 34.91 2.44 57.94
N ALA A 387 35.11 3.33 58.92
CA ALA A 387 34.55 3.22 60.27
C ALA A 387 33.00 3.17 60.31
N CYS A 388 32.33 3.54 59.22
CA CYS A 388 30.87 3.54 59.11
C CYS A 388 30.23 2.14 59.09
N PHE A 389 30.99 1.09 58.75
CA PHE A 389 30.47 -0.30 58.63
C PHE A 389 30.86 -1.20 59.81
N ILE A 390 31.68 -0.73 60.75
CA ILE A 390 32.19 -1.52 61.89
C ILE A 390 31.15 -1.63 63.03
N TYR A 391 30.09 -0.81 63.04
CA TYR A 391 29.14 -0.68 64.16
C TYR A 391 27.67 -0.93 63.80
N LYS A 392 27.36 -1.49 62.62
CA LYS A 392 26.01 -1.88 62.18
C LYS A 392 25.95 -3.37 61.88
#